data_AF-A0A941GDK8-F1
#
_entry.id   AF-A0A941GDK8-F1
#
_cell.length_a   1.000
_cell.length_b   1.000
_cell.length_c   1.000
_cell.angle_alpha   90.00
_cell.angle_beta   90.00
_cell.angle_gamma   90.00
#
_symmetry.space_group_name_H-M   'P 1'
#
loop_
_entity.id
_entity.type
_entity.pdbx_description
1 polymer ?
#
loop_
_entity_poly.entity_id
_entity_poly.type
_entity_poly.pdbx_seq_one_letter_code
_entity_poly.pdbx_strand_id
1 'polypeptide(L)' 'MISYTEEEKVVVTKLVMELARIDNKKRRKDLVWWYSMASGINNNEKTKKIMEDIGAI' A
#
# COMPACT_ATOMS: atom_id res chain seq x y z
N MET A 1 18.10 -3.13 0.01
CA MET A 1 17.04 -2.27 -0.57
C MET A 1 15.83 -3.15 -0.82
N ILE A 2 14.66 -2.78 -0.31
CA ILE A 2 13.41 -3.47 -0.64
C ILE A 2 13.03 -3.06 -2.06
N SER A 3 12.87 -4.02 -2.98
CA SER A 3 12.43 -3.79 -4.36
C SER A 3 11.00 -4.28 -4.57
N TYR A 4 10.32 -3.66 -5.53
CA TYR A 4 8.97 -4.04 -5.97
C TYR A 4 8.85 -3.79 -7.48
N THR A 5 7.88 -4.45 -8.13
CA THR A 5 7.60 -4.24 -9.55
C THR A 5 6.69 -3.03 -9.75
N GLU A 6 6.69 -2.46 -10.97
CA GLU A 6 5.73 -1.41 -11.32
C GLU A 6 4.28 -1.90 -11.23
N GLU A 7 4.04 -3.19 -11.49
CA GLU A 7 2.71 -3.79 -11.33
C GLU A 7 2.26 -3.79 -9.86
N GLU A 8 3.13 -4.21 -8.93
CA GLU A 8 2.88 -4.16 -7.48
C GLU A 8 2.55 -2.72 -7.04
N LYS A 9 3.29 -1.73 -7.57
CA LYS A 9 3.05 -0.31 -7.30
C LYS A 9 1.67 0.15 -7.80
N VAL A 10 1.29 -0.24 -9.03
CA VAL A 10 -0.01 0.11 -9.62
C VAL A 10 -1.16 -0.47 -8.80
N VAL A 11 -1.06 -1.73 -8.38
CA VAL A 11 -2.10 -2.41 -7.57
C VAL A 11 -2.30 -1.71 -6.23
N VAL A 12 -1.22 -1.45 -5.48
CA VAL A 12 -1.30 -0.76 -4.19
C VAL A 12 -1.84 0.67 -4.37
N THR A 13 -1.44 1.37 -5.42
CA THR A 13 -1.94 2.73 -5.72
C THR A 13 -3.45 2.73 -5.93
N LYS A 14 -3.98 1.80 -6.74
CA LYS A 14 -5.42 1.67 -6.98
C LYS A 14 -6.19 1.42 -5.67
N LEU A 15 -5.73 0.46 -4.86
CA LEU A 15 -6.34 0.14 -3.57
C LEU A 15 -6.34 1.34 -2.62
N VAL A 16 -5.23 2.08 -2.54
CA VAL A 16 -5.14 3.29 -1.72
C VAL A 16 -6.11 4.37 -2.21
N MET A 17 -6.24 4.56 -3.52
CA MET A 17 -7.13 5.57 -4.10
C MET A 17 -8.60 5.23 -3.89
N GLU A 18 -9.00 3.97 -4.06
CA GLU A 18 -10.37 3.50 -3.82
C GLU A 18 -10.78 3.72 -2.35
N LEU A 19 -9.86 3.47 -1.42
CA LEU A 19 -10.09 3.63 0.01
C LEU A 19 -9.80 5.04 0.54
N ALA A 20 -9.26 5.95 -0.28
CA ALA A 20 -8.91 7.30 0.16
C ALA A 20 -10.13 8.13 0.64
N ARG A 21 -11.34 7.74 0.22
CA ARG A 21 -12.59 8.36 0.67
C ARG A 21 -13.07 7.85 2.03
N ILE A 22 -12.55 6.70 2.48
CA ILE A 22 -12.99 5.99 3.68
C ILE A 22 -11.93 6.11 4.78
N ASP A 23 -10.65 6.25 4.41
CA ASP A 23 -9.55 6.26 5.37
C ASP A 23 -8.53 7.39 5.19
N ASN A 24 -8.10 7.94 6.33
CA ASN A 24 -7.07 8.97 6.40
C ASN A 24 -5.67 8.35 6.49
N LYS A 25 -4.62 9.14 6.17
CA LYS A 25 -3.20 8.68 6.15
C LYS A 25 -2.79 7.93 7.43
N LYS A 26 -3.23 8.39 8.60
CA LYS A 26 -2.87 7.80 9.89
C LYS A 26 -3.41 6.37 10.01
N ARG A 27 -4.67 6.14 9.62
CA ARG A 27 -5.27 4.80 9.60
C ARG A 27 -4.67 3.89 8.53
N ARG A 28 -4.27 4.43 7.38
CA ARG A 28 -3.60 3.64 6.33
C ARG A 28 -2.29 3.02 6.80
N LYS A 29 -1.54 3.70 7.66
CA LYS A 29 -0.30 3.15 8.26
C LYS A 29 -0.57 1.91 9.12
N ASP A 30 -1.70 1.91 9.84
CA ASP A 30 -2.11 0.78 10.69
C ASP A 30 -2.69 -0.39 9.86
N LEU A 31 -3.06 -0.13 8.60
CA LEU A 31 -3.67 -1.09 7.67
C LEU A 31 -2.71 -1.63 6.61
N VAL A 32 -1.40 -1.40 6.74
CA VAL A 32 -0.39 -1.94 5.79
C VAL A 32 -0.58 -3.45 5.55
N TRP A 33 -0.87 -4.21 6.61
CA TRP A 33 -1.12 -5.65 6.51
C TRP A 33 -2.33 -5.97 5.61
N TRP A 34 -3.38 -5.17 5.70
CA TRP A 34 -4.59 -5.33 4.90
C TRP A 34 -4.30 -5.02 3.43
N TYR A 35 -3.57 -3.93 3.15
CA TYR A 35 -3.13 -3.61 1.79
C TYR A 35 -2.22 -4.70 1.22
N SER A 36 -1.36 -5.30 2.04
CA SER A 36 -0.46 -6.37 1.61
C SER A 36 -1.23 -7.63 1.21
N MET A 37 -2.25 -7.97 1.99
CA MET A 37 -3.17 -9.07 1.70
C MET A 37 -4.02 -8.77 0.46
N ALA A 38 -4.64 -7.59 0.39
CA ALA A 38 -5.54 -7.19 -0.71
C ALA A 38 -4.82 -7.03 -2.05
N SER A 39 -3.55 -6.65 -2.04
CA SER A 39 -2.73 -6.57 -3.25
C SER A 39 -2.15 -7.91 -3.71
N GLY A 40 -2.26 -8.97 -2.91
CA GLY A 40 -1.63 -10.27 -3.18
C GLY A 40 -0.11 -10.29 -2.98
N ILE A 41 0.50 -9.18 -2.56
CA ILE A 41 1.95 -9.06 -2.33
C ILE A 41 2.40 -9.92 -1.15
N ASN A 42 1.54 -10.08 -0.12
CA ASN A 42 1.81 -10.89 1.08
C ASN A 42 3.16 -10.58 1.75
N ASN A 43 3.61 -9.33 1.68
CA ASN A 43 4.82 -8.82 2.30
C ASN A 43 4.58 -7.39 2.79
N ASN A 44 4.41 -7.24 4.10
CA ASN A 44 4.04 -5.97 4.73
C ASN A 44 5.12 -4.90 4.55
N GLU A 45 6.41 -5.25 4.60
CA GLU A 45 7.50 -4.29 4.45
C GLU A 45 7.56 -3.75 3.02
N LYS A 46 7.37 -4.63 2.03
CA LYS A 46 7.27 -4.23 0.61
C LYS A 46 6.07 -3.32 0.37
N THR A 47 4.89 -3.72 0.85
CA THR A 47 3.68 -2.89 0.70
C THR A 47 3.84 -1.54 1.39
N LYS A 48 4.40 -1.50 2.61
CA LYS A 48 4.69 -0.26 3.32
C LYS A 48 5.59 0.66 2.51
N LYS A 49 6.65 0.11 1.91
CA LYS A 49 7.58 0.89 1.09
C LYS A 49 6.89 1.51 -0.11
N ILE A 50 6.05 0.75 -0.81
CA ILE A 50 5.23 1.27 -1.92
C ILE A 50 4.32 2.40 -1.43
N MET A 51 3.63 2.22 -0.30
CA MET A 51 2.73 3.22 0.27
C MET A 51 3.47 4.51 0.69
N GLU A 52 4.69 4.41 1.22
CA GLU A 52 5.56 5.56 1.50
C GLU A 52 5.95 6.28 0.19
N ASP A 53 6.38 5.53 -0.83
CA ASP A 53 6.86 6.08 -2.10
C ASP A 53 5.75 6.81 -2.90
N ILE A 54 4.48 6.40 -2.73
CA ILE A 54 3.32 7.08 -3.32
C ILE A 54 2.70 8.15 -2.38
N GLY A 55 3.29 8.38 -1.20
CA GLY A 55 2.80 9.36 -0.22
C GLY A 55 1.45 9.02 0.42
N ALA A 56 1.07 7.74 0.44
CA ALA A 56 -0.18 7.25 1.01
C ALA A 56 -0.17 7.24 2.55
N ILE A 57 1.00 7.02 3.16
CA ILE A 57 1.25 7.04 4.61
C ILE A 57 2.39 7.99 4.97
#